data_AF-A0A4S2HEZ8-F1
#
_entry.id   AF-A0A4S2HEZ8-F1
#
_cell.length_a   1.000
_cell.length_b   1.000
_cell.length_c   1.000
_cell.angle_alpha   90.00
_cell.angle_beta   90.00
_cell.angle_gamma   90.00
#
_symmetry.space_group_name_H-M   'P 1'
#
loop_
_entity.id
_entity.type
_entity.pdbx_description
1 polymer ?
#
loop_
_entity_poly.entity_id
_entity_poly.type
_entity_poly.pdbx_seq_one_letter_code
_entity_poly.pdbx_strand_id
1 'polypeptide(L)'
;MKTIPIFALALLLAACSDPASPERVRPAGEPSGEPASDASDSGRPMDEVPEQQTLADGGREYRFDNGCVIVLEPARAVVRTESADCQLYHRDIALLYASGD
;
A
#
# COMPACT_ATOMS: atom_id res chain seq x y z
N MET A 1 39.34 1.23 -21.16
CA MET A 1 38.83 -0.14 -20.94
C MET A 1 39.62 -0.74 -19.80
N LYS A 2 39.02 -0.91 -18.63
CA LYS A 2 39.72 -1.31 -17.39
C LYS A 2 38.96 -2.49 -16.80
N THR A 3 39.59 -3.66 -16.83
CA THR A 3 39.05 -4.96 -16.41
C THR A 3 39.01 -5.04 -14.88
N ILE A 4 37.84 -5.34 -14.33
CA ILE A 4 37.61 -5.54 -12.90
C ILE A 4 37.74 -7.04 -12.62
N PRO A 5 38.63 -7.49 -11.70
CA PRO A 5 38.85 -8.90 -11.43
C PRO A 5 37.72 -9.51 -10.58
N ILE A 6 37.16 -10.61 -11.09
CA ILE A 6 36.02 -11.40 -10.58
C ILE A 6 36.52 -12.39 -9.51
N PHE A 7 37.10 -11.89 -8.41
CA PHE A 7 37.65 -12.75 -7.35
C PHE A 7 37.34 -12.16 -5.97
N ALA A 8 36.11 -12.36 -5.48
CA ALA A 8 35.77 -12.40 -4.04
C ALA A 8 34.25 -12.45 -3.79
N LEU A 9 33.52 -13.44 -4.32
CA LEU A 9 32.14 -13.68 -3.87
C LEU A 9 31.82 -15.17 -3.75
N ALA A 10 32.70 -15.89 -3.07
CA ALA A 10 32.47 -17.28 -2.68
C ALA A 10 32.81 -17.41 -1.19
N LEU A 11 31.86 -17.11 -0.28
CA LEU A 11 31.90 -17.54 1.14
C LEU A 11 30.73 -17.05 2.04
N LEU A 12 29.48 -16.94 1.55
CA LEU A 12 28.33 -16.55 2.39
C LEU A 12 27.06 -17.40 2.15
N LEU A 13 27.20 -18.73 2.09
CA LEU A 13 26.07 -19.67 1.96
C LEU A 13 25.97 -20.68 3.11
N ALA A 14 26.60 -20.40 4.26
CA ALA A 14 26.54 -21.25 5.44
C ALA A 14 25.76 -20.58 6.58
N ALA A 15 24.42 -20.59 6.50
CA ALA A 15 23.50 -20.64 7.65
C ALA A 15 22.02 -20.52 7.21
N CYS A 16 21.49 -21.50 6.49
CA CYS A 16 20.05 -21.77 6.50
C CYS A 16 19.84 -23.15 7.12
N SER A 17 19.93 -23.19 8.45
CA SER A 17 19.38 -24.30 9.23
C SER A 17 18.04 -23.85 9.78
N ASP A 18 16.95 -24.47 9.32
CA ASP A 18 15.91 -24.92 10.25
C ASP A 18 15.13 -26.09 9.63
N PRO A 19 15.29 -27.33 10.16
CA PRO A 19 14.53 -28.48 9.70
C PRO A 19 13.12 -28.46 10.29
N ALA A 20 12.13 -28.32 9.40
CA ALA A 20 10.76 -28.79 9.50
C ALA A 20 10.31 -29.29 10.89
N SER A 21 9.71 -28.41 11.69
CA SER A 21 8.79 -28.84 12.75
C SER A 21 7.48 -29.31 12.11
N PRO A 22 6.99 -30.53 12.39
CA PRO A 22 5.70 -30.96 11.88
C PRO A 22 4.60 -30.11 12.51
N GLU A 23 3.90 -29.35 11.67
CA GLU A 23 2.64 -28.69 12.00
C GLU A 23 1.70 -29.72 12.61
N ARG A 24 1.47 -29.59 13.92
CA ARG A 24 0.35 -30.22 14.60
C ARG A 24 -0.92 -29.60 14.00
N VAL A 25 -1.56 -30.32 13.09
CA VAL A 25 -2.89 -30.05 12.56
C VAL A 25 -3.82 -29.72 13.75
N ARG A 26 -4.17 -28.44 13.91
CA ARG A 26 -5.24 -28.02 14.83
C ARG A 26 -6.56 -28.35 14.13
N PRO A 27 -7.49 -29.07 14.79
CA PRO A 27 -8.76 -29.40 14.19
C PRO A 27 -9.56 -28.13 13.91
N ALA A 28 -10.20 -28.10 12.75
CA ALA A 28 -11.19 -27.11 12.36
C ALA A 28 -12.31 -27.08 13.42
N GLY A 29 -12.40 -25.96 14.13
CA GLY A 29 -13.40 -25.71 15.16
C GLY A 29 -13.90 -24.28 15.07
N GLU A 30 -15.14 -24.17 14.60
CA GLU A 30 -16.10 -23.08 14.78
C GLU A 30 -15.96 -21.81 13.92
N PRO A 31 -16.94 -21.52 13.02
CA PRO A 31 -17.17 -20.17 12.57
C PRO A 31 -17.82 -19.42 13.75
N SER A 32 -16.99 -18.81 14.58
CA SER A 32 -17.46 -17.74 15.47
C SER A 32 -17.93 -16.61 14.56
N GLY A 33 -19.24 -16.51 14.39
CA GLY A 33 -19.89 -15.38 13.76
C GLY A 33 -19.64 -14.14 14.59
N GLU A 34 -18.51 -13.49 14.36
CA GLU A 34 -18.35 -12.09 14.67
C GLU A 34 -19.29 -11.32 13.73
N PRO A 35 -20.18 -10.45 14.23
CA PRO A 35 -20.87 -9.53 13.35
C PRO A 35 -19.77 -8.75 12.63
N ALA A 36 -19.76 -8.77 11.31
CA ALA A 36 -18.92 -7.91 10.49
C ALA A 36 -19.17 -6.50 10.97
N SER A 37 -18.30 -6.03 11.87
CA SER A 37 -18.38 -4.71 12.45
C SER A 37 -18.11 -3.80 11.28
N ASP A 38 -19.10 -2.94 11.02
CA ASP A 38 -19.11 -1.87 10.04
C ASP A 38 -17.68 -1.46 9.68
N ALA A 39 -17.27 -1.70 8.43
CA ALA A 39 -15.95 -1.31 7.90
C ALA A 39 -15.88 0.22 7.67
N SER A 40 -16.49 0.96 8.58
CA SER A 40 -16.85 2.37 8.48
C SER A 40 -16.34 3.11 9.73
N ASP A 41 -15.14 2.77 10.18
CA ASP A 41 -14.31 3.66 11.00
C ASP A 41 -12.89 3.11 10.90
N SER A 42 -12.18 3.50 9.84
CA SER A 42 -10.76 3.20 9.71
C SER A 42 -9.98 4.01 10.75
N GLY A 43 -10.09 3.60 12.02
CA GLY A 43 -9.29 4.14 13.12
C GLY A 43 -7.77 3.96 12.90
N ARG A 44 -7.36 3.27 11.82
CA ARG A 44 -6.01 3.27 11.28
C ARG A 44 -5.94 4.22 10.06
N PRO A 45 -5.08 5.26 10.09
CA PRO A 45 -4.99 6.25 9.01
C PRO A 45 -4.79 5.69 7.59
N MET A 46 -4.14 4.52 7.45
CA MET A 46 -3.88 3.89 6.14
C MET A 46 -5.10 3.20 5.52
N ASP A 47 -6.18 3.00 6.28
CA ASP A 47 -7.42 2.36 5.82
C ASP A 47 -8.49 3.39 5.42
N GLU A 48 -8.14 4.68 5.39
CA GLU A 48 -9.03 5.75 4.91
C GLU A 48 -9.35 5.56 3.42
N VAL A 49 -10.61 5.78 3.05
CA VAL A 49 -11.10 5.62 1.68
C VAL A 49 -11.47 7.00 1.14
N PRO A 50 -10.73 7.55 0.15
CA PRO A 50 -11.03 8.88 -0.37
C PRO A 50 -12.23 8.87 -1.32
N GLU A 51 -12.94 10.00 -1.39
CA GLU A 51 -13.88 10.26 -2.47
C GLU A 51 -13.11 10.59 -3.76
N GLN A 52 -13.43 9.90 -4.86
CA GLN A 52 -12.77 10.11 -6.15
C GLN A 52 -13.68 10.85 -7.14
N GLN A 53 -13.11 11.81 -7.88
CA GLN A 53 -13.76 12.44 -9.02
C GLN A 53 -12.79 12.70 -10.19
N THR A 54 -13.31 12.71 -11.42
CA THR A 54 -12.56 13.14 -12.60
C THR A 54 -12.88 14.60 -12.92
N LEU A 55 -11.85 15.41 -13.07
CA LEU A 55 -11.92 16.83 -13.40
C LEU A 55 -12.14 17.05 -14.91
N ALA A 56 -12.55 18.26 -15.28
CA ALA A 56 -12.82 18.62 -16.67
C ALA A 56 -11.57 18.55 -17.59
N ASP A 57 -10.37 18.69 -17.01
CA ASP A 57 -9.09 18.56 -17.70
C ASP A 57 -8.59 17.10 -17.75
N GLY A 58 -9.39 16.15 -17.27
CA GLY A 58 -9.05 14.73 -17.16
C GLY A 58 -8.24 14.37 -15.92
N GLY A 59 -7.87 15.34 -15.08
CA GLY A 59 -7.20 15.05 -13.81
C GLY A 59 -8.08 14.22 -12.88
N ARG A 60 -7.45 13.44 -12.00
CA ARG A 60 -8.18 12.66 -10.97
C ARG A 60 -7.98 13.32 -9.62
N GLU A 61 -9.07 13.67 -8.96
CA GLU A 61 -9.05 14.28 -7.63
C GLU A 61 -9.53 13.28 -6.58
N TYR A 62 -8.81 13.21 -5.47
CA TYR A 62 -9.08 12.38 -4.30
C TYR A 62 -9.26 13.30 -3.09
N ARG A 63 -10.40 13.20 -2.41
CA ARG A 63 -10.73 13.99 -1.21
C ARG A 63 -10.77 13.08 0.02
N PHE A 64 -10.15 13.54 1.10
CA PHE A 64 -10.06 12.84 2.38
C PHE A 64 -10.86 13.58 3.46
N ASP A 65 -11.20 12.90 4.55
CA ASP A 65 -12.13 13.39 5.58
C ASP A 65 -11.60 14.65 6.29
N ASN A 66 -10.27 14.75 6.43
CA ASN A 66 -9.63 15.88 7.08
C ASN A 66 -9.54 17.14 6.17
N GLY A 67 -10.10 17.09 4.96
CA GLY A 67 -10.02 18.17 3.97
C GLY A 67 -8.77 18.13 3.09
N CYS A 68 -7.92 17.09 3.20
CA CYS A 68 -6.86 16.87 2.22
C CYS A 68 -7.46 16.61 0.83
N VAL A 69 -6.92 17.30 -0.17
CA VAL A 69 -7.28 17.13 -1.57
C VAL A 69 -6.01 16.88 -2.37
N ILE A 70 -5.97 15.76 -3.08
CA ILE A 70 -4.86 15.38 -3.95
C ILE A 70 -5.37 15.27 -5.37
N VAL A 71 -4.76 16.01 -6.29
CA VAL A 71 -5.03 15.92 -7.72
C VAL A 71 -3.87 15.25 -8.42
N LEU A 72 -4.15 14.19 -9.16
CA LEU A 72 -3.20 13.46 -9.99
C LEU A 72 -3.34 13.84 -11.46
N GLU A 73 -2.25 13.61 -12.21
CA GLU A 73 -2.23 13.71 -13.66
C GLU A 73 -3.24 12.75 -14.33
N PRO A 74 -3.80 13.11 -15.50
CA PRO A 74 -4.83 12.29 -16.16
C PRO A 74 -4.39 10.88 -16.52
N ALA A 75 -3.17 10.74 -17.06
CA ALA A 75 -2.68 9.48 -17.64
C ALA A 75 -1.66 8.74 -16.76
N ARG A 76 -1.34 9.28 -15.58
CA ARG A 76 -0.27 8.75 -14.72
C ARG A 76 -0.65 8.90 -13.26
N ALA A 77 -0.26 7.95 -12.42
CA ALA A 77 -0.33 8.08 -10.96
C ALA A 77 0.82 8.99 -10.47
N VAL A 78 0.74 10.28 -10.80
CA VAL A 78 1.71 11.31 -10.40
C VAL A 78 0.92 12.47 -9.82
N VAL A 79 1.31 12.91 -8.63
CA VAL A 79 0.69 14.07 -7.96
C VAL A 79 1.00 15.34 -8.74
N ARG A 80 -0.06 16.06 -9.07
CA ARG A 80 -0.01 17.40 -9.67
C ARG A 80 -0.11 18.48 -8.60
N THR A 81 -1.07 18.36 -7.68
CA THR A 81 -1.27 19.29 -6.57
C THR A 81 -1.75 18.56 -5.32
N GLU A 82 -1.36 19.05 -4.15
CA GLU A 82 -1.83 18.60 -2.83
C GLU A 82 -2.18 19.83 -1.97
N SER A 83 -3.24 19.72 -1.15
CA SER A 83 -3.60 20.78 -0.20
C SER A 83 -2.72 20.76 1.06
N ALA A 84 -2.76 21.83 1.85
CA ALA A 84 -1.90 21.98 3.03
C ALA A 84 -2.21 20.97 4.15
N ASP A 85 -3.45 20.48 4.21
CA ASP A 85 -3.91 19.54 5.23
C ASP A 85 -3.49 18.08 4.93
N CYS A 86 -2.79 17.85 3.81
CA CYS A 86 -2.36 16.54 3.40
C CYS A 86 -1.18 16.02 4.24
N GLN A 87 -1.36 14.81 4.77
CA GLN A 87 -0.29 14.02 5.37
C GLN A 87 0.29 13.08 4.30
N LEU A 88 1.52 12.59 4.52
CA LEU A 88 2.20 11.73 3.55
C LEU A 88 1.37 10.49 3.19
N TYR A 89 0.63 9.92 4.15
CA TYR A 89 -0.17 8.73 3.90
C TYR A 89 -1.36 8.98 2.95
N HIS A 90 -2.00 10.16 2.96
CA HIS A 90 -3.06 10.48 2.00
C HIS A 90 -2.54 10.38 0.57
N ARG A 91 -1.30 10.82 0.33
CA ARG A 91 -0.66 10.70 -0.97
C ARG A 91 -0.45 9.25 -1.37
N ASP A 92 0.05 8.42 -0.45
CA ASP A 92 0.27 7.02 -0.72
C ASP A 92 -1.06 6.30 -1.03
N ILE A 93 -2.12 6.60 -0.28
CA ILE A 93 -3.48 6.10 -0.55
C ILE A 93 -3.98 6.54 -1.93
N ALA A 94 -3.89 7.84 -2.26
CA ALA A 94 -4.33 8.35 -3.56
C ALA A 94 -3.60 7.66 -4.72
N LEU A 95 -2.28 7.44 -4.60
CA LEU A 95 -1.48 6.75 -5.60
C LEU A 95 -1.85 5.26 -5.73
N LEU A 96 -2.21 4.60 -4.62
CA LEU A 96 -2.70 3.22 -4.64
C LEU A 96 -4.03 3.11 -5.39
N TYR A 97 -5.01 3.96 -5.08
CA TYR A 97 -6.30 4.00 -5.80
C TYR A 97 -6.10 4.27 -7.29
N ALA A 98 -5.23 5.22 -7.61
CA ALA A 98 -4.93 5.62 -8.98
C ALA A 98 -4.25 4.53 -9.83
N SER A 99 -3.66 3.52 -9.20
CA SER A 99 -3.03 2.38 -9.88
C SER A 99 -4.01 1.25 -10.23
N GLY A 100 -5.23 1.29 -9.68
CA GLY A 100 -6.27 0.29 -9.94
C GLY A 100 -7.25 0.64 -11.06
N ASP A 101 -7.29 1.90 -11.50
CA ASP A 101 -8.02 2.41 -12.68
C ASP A 101 -7.29 2.07 -14.00
#